data_AF-T1BJH0-F1
#
_entry.id   AF-T1BJH0-F1
#
_cell.length_a   1.000
_cell.length_b   1.000
_cell.length_c   1.000
_cell.angle_alpha   90.00
_cell.angle_beta   90.00
_cell.angle_gamma   90.00
#
_symmetry.space_group_name_H-M   'P 1'
#
loop_
_entity.id
_entity.type
_entity.pdbx_description
1 polymer ?
#
loop_
_entity_poly.entity_id
_entity_poly.type
_entity_poly.pdbx_seq_one_letter_code
_entity_poly.pdbx_strand_id
1 'polypeptide(L)' 'KLIRARRMKDPTRHRDNENEEEISEHQSVNRYYAVAYSVFTGATVNFIVNPEGTPDFAANKIIKELKQS' A
#
# COMPACT_ATOMS: atom_id res chain seq x y z
N LYS A 1 -10.58 2.20 -6.82
CA LYS A 1 -11.08 1.02 -7.58
C LYS A 1 -10.38 -0.30 -7.23
N LEU A 2 -9.09 -0.46 -7.53
CA LEU A 2 -8.38 -1.76 -7.43
C LEU A 2 -8.48 -2.45 -6.06
N ILE A 3 -8.23 -1.71 -4.97
CA ILE A 3 -8.26 -2.25 -3.60
C ILE A 3 -9.66 -2.76 -3.23
N ARG A 4 -10.70 -2.00 -3.55
CA ARG A 4 -12.10 -2.38 -3.30
C ARG A 4 -12.46 -3.68 -4.03
N ALA A 5 -12.07 -3.80 -5.30
CA ALA A 5 -12.30 -5.02 -6.08
C ALA A 5 -11.62 -6.25 -5.45
N ARG A 6 -10.37 -6.12 -4.98
CA ARG A 6 -9.67 -7.20 -4.27
C ARG A 6 -10.38 -7.59 -2.97
N ARG A 7 -10.86 -6.61 -2.21
CA ARG A 7 -11.57 -6.84 -0.95
C ARG A 7 -12.89 -7.59 -1.17
N MET A 8 -13.67 -7.24 -2.18
CA MET A 8 -14.92 -7.93 -2.52
C MET A 8 -14.71 -9.37 -3.00
N LYS A 9 -13.59 -9.65 -3.67
CA LYS A 9 -13.26 -10.99 -4.19
C LYS A 9 -12.62 -11.92 -3.15
N ASP A 10 -12.28 -11.42 -1.97
CA ASP A 10 -11.52 -12.16 -0.96
C ASP A 10 -12.46 -12.69 0.14
N PRO A 11 -12.88 -13.98 0.08
CA PRO A 11 -13.79 -14.56 1.05
C PRO A 11 -13.12 -14.87 2.39
N THR A 12 -11.78 -14.81 2.48
CA THR A 12 -11.04 -15.24 3.67
C THR A 12 -11.08 -14.22 4.80
N ARG A 13 -11.57 -13.00 4.53
CA ARG A 13 -11.59 -11.89 5.49
C ARG A 13 -12.93 -11.18 5.48
N HIS A 14 -13.46 -10.92 6.67
CA HIS A 14 -14.57 -9.99 6.84
C HIS A 14 -14.03 -8.58 7.02
N ARG A 15 -14.52 -7.63 6.23
CA ARG A 15 -14.10 -6.23 6.24
C ARG A 15 -15.30 -5.32 6.16
N ASP A 16 -15.15 -4.13 6.72
CA ASP A 16 -16.12 -3.06 6.56
C ASP A 16 -16.28 -2.70 5.09
N ASN A 17 -17.52 -2.37 4.71
CA ASN A 17 -17.84 -1.98 3.35
C ASN A 17 -17.43 -0.51 3.13
N GLU A 18 -16.17 -0.32 2.73
CA GLU A 18 -15.65 0.98 2.38
C GLU A 18 -15.86 1.30 0.89
N ASN A 19 -16.23 2.56 0.62
CA ASN A 19 -16.29 3.10 -0.73
C ASN A 19 -14.89 3.48 -1.25
N GLU A 20 -14.78 3.93 -2.49
CA GLU A 20 -13.47 4.22 -3.09
C GLU A 20 -12.78 5.47 -2.54
N GLU A 21 -13.57 6.43 -2.06
CA GLU A 21 -13.10 7.69 -1.49
C GLU A 21 -12.52 7.45 -0.10
N GLU A 22 -13.23 6.71 0.76
CA GLU A 22 -12.76 6.29 2.09
C GLU A 22 -11.44 5.52 2.00
N ILE A 23 -11.33 4.61 1.03
CA ILE A 23 -10.07 3.88 0.78
C ILE A 23 -8.97 4.85 0.34
N SER A 24 -9.27 5.83 -0.50
CA SER A 24 -8.30 6.82 -0.98
C SER A 24 -7.81 7.73 0.15
N GLU A 25 -8.72 8.15 1.01
CA GLU A 25 -8.45 8.94 2.21
C GLU A 25 -7.55 8.16 3.16
N HIS A 26 -7.92 6.92 3.50
CA HIS A 26 -7.08 6.02 4.32
C HIS A 26 -5.67 5.85 3.75
N GLN A 27 -5.53 5.67 2.43
CA GLN A 27 -4.20 5.57 1.81
C GLN A 27 -3.43 6.89 1.90
N SER A 28 -4.09 8.04 1.79
CA SER A 28 -3.45 9.35 1.92
C SER A 28 -2.95 9.60 3.33
N VAL A 29 -3.80 9.31 4.32
CA VAL A 29 -3.45 9.40 5.75
C VAL A 29 -2.26 8.49 6.07
N ASN A 30 -2.25 7.25 5.58
CA ASN A 30 -1.12 6.34 5.75
C ASN A 30 0.18 6.88 5.18
N ARG A 31 0.14 7.57 4.02
CA ARG A 31 1.34 8.21 3.45
C ARG A 31 1.85 9.33 4.34
N TYR A 32 0.97 10.17 4.88
CA TYR A 32 1.37 11.26 5.78
C TYR A 32 2.04 10.72 7.04
N TYR A 33 1.46 9.69 7.67
CA TYR A 33 2.06 9.07 8.84
C TYR A 33 3.38 8.37 8.53
N ALA A 34 3.49 7.66 7.41
CA ALA A 34 4.75 7.04 7.00
C ALA A 34 5.87 8.08 6.85
N VAL A 35 5.59 9.20 6.20
CA VAL A 35 6.55 10.32 6.09
C VAL A 35 6.85 10.92 7.46
N ALA A 36 5.87 11.11 8.33
CA ALA A 36 6.13 11.60 9.69
C ALA A 36 7.07 10.64 10.45
N TYR A 37 6.85 9.33 10.36
CA TYR A 37 7.74 8.33 10.96
C TYR A 37 9.16 8.38 10.39
N SER A 38 9.33 8.64 9.09
CA SER A 38 10.66 8.85 8.50
C SER A 38 11.42 10.03 9.13
N VAL A 39 10.72 11.13 9.41
CA VAL A 39 11.32 12.31 10.05
C VAL A 39 11.81 11.98 11.46
N PHE A 40 11.04 11.21 12.23
CA PHE A 40 11.41 10.86 13.61
C PHE A 40 12.49 9.78 13.71
N THR A 41 12.52 8.85 12.75
CA THR A 41 13.42 7.68 12.81
C THR A 41 14.67 7.81 11.95
N GLY A 42 14.67 8.74 10.99
CA GLY A 42 15.68 8.83 9.94
C GLY A 42 15.57 7.73 8.87
N ALA A 43 14.59 6.83 8.96
CA ALA A 43 14.39 5.78 7.98
C ALA A 43 13.83 6.33 6.66
N THR A 44 14.18 5.71 5.53
CA THR A 44 13.61 6.06 4.22
C THR A 44 12.19 5.49 4.05
N VAL A 45 11.37 6.17 3.26
CA VAL A 45 10.00 5.73 2.91
C VAL A 45 9.88 5.61 1.40
N ASN A 46 9.37 4.48 0.93
CA ASN A 46 9.12 4.23 -0.48
C ASN A 46 7.68 3.77 -0.71
N PHE A 47 6.99 4.39 -1.68
CA PHE A 47 5.65 4.02 -2.08
C PHE A 47 5.69 3.12 -3.32
N ILE A 48 5.24 1.87 -3.13
CA ILE A 48 5.25 0.84 -4.18
C ILE A 48 3.82 0.51 -4.56
N VAL A 49 3.49 0.75 -5.83
CA VAL A 49 2.20 0.35 -6.41
C VAL A 49 2.25 -1.15 -6.73
N ASN A 50 1.20 -1.87 -6.35
CA ASN A 50 0.99 -3.28 -6.71
C ASN A 50 -0.18 -3.41 -7.71
N PRO A 51 0.09 -3.38 -9.03
CA PRO A 51 -0.93 -3.48 -10.06
C PRO A 51 -1.68 -4.81 -10.02
N GLU A 52 -2.82 -4.89 -10.70
CA GLU A 52 -3.56 -6.16 -10.80
C GLU A 52 -2.83 -7.18 -11.67
N GLY A 53 -2.83 -8.43 -11.23
CA GLY A 53 -2.29 -9.55 -12.03
C GLY A 53 -0.76 -9.63 -12.11
N THR A 54 -0.02 -8.69 -11.50
CA THR A 54 1.46 -8.65 -11.58
C THR A 54 2.12 -8.45 -10.21
N PRO A 55 1.88 -9.35 -9.23
CA PRO A 55 2.48 -9.23 -7.90
C PRO A 55 4.02 -9.23 -7.92
N ASP A 56 4.62 -9.94 -8.88
CA ASP A 56 6.08 -10.01 -9.05
C ASP A 56 6.71 -8.65 -9.36
N PHE A 57 5.98 -7.76 -10.02
CA PHE A 57 6.46 -6.40 -10.29
C PHE A 57 6.69 -5.63 -8.99
N ALA A 58 5.72 -5.68 -8.07
CA ALA A 58 5.83 -5.04 -6.77
C ALA A 58 6.91 -5.71 -5.91
N ALA A 59 6.97 -7.05 -5.92
CA ALA A 59 7.99 -7.81 -5.19
C ALA A 59 9.42 -7.45 -5.65
N ASN A 60 9.67 -7.42 -6.96
CA ASN A 60 10.96 -7.05 -7.52
C ASN A 60 11.35 -5.61 -7.18
N LYS A 61 10.39 -4.68 -7.17
CA LYS A 61 10.65 -3.30 -6.72
C LYS A 61 11.07 -3.29 -5.25
N ILE A 62 10.38 -4.00 -4.36
CA ILE A 62 10.77 -4.10 -2.94
C ILE A 62 12.20 -4.65 -2.80
N ILE A 63 12.53 -5.75 -3.49
CA ILE A 63 13.88 -6.36 -3.43
C ILE A 63 14.95 -5.37 -3.90
N LYS A 64 14.67 -4.60 -4.94
CA LYS A 64 15.62 -3.60 -5.45
C LYS A 64 15.93 -2.53 -4.40
N GLU A 65 14.92 -1.99 -3.73
CA GLU A 65 15.09 -0.94 -2.73
C GLU A 65 15.83 -1.43 -1.49
N LEU A 66 15.56 -2.67 -1.06
CA LEU A 66 16.27 -3.29 0.07
C LEU A 66 17.75 -3.55 -0.20
N LYS A 67 18.15 -3.75 -1.46
CA LYS A 67 19.56 -3.90 -1.85
C LYS A 67 20.30 -2.58 -1.97
N GLN A 68 19.57 -1.46 -2.05
CA GLN A 68 20.11 -0.11 -2.22
C GLN A 68 20.14 0.70 -0.92
N SER A 69 19.44 0.21 0.12
CA SER A 69 19.43 0.77 1.48
C SER A 69 20.55 0.15 2.32
#